data_AF-A0A949MTD0-F1
#
_entry.id   AF-A0A949MTD0-F1
#
_cell.length_a   1.000
_cell.length_b   1.000
_cell.length_c   1.000
_cell.angle_alpha   90.00
_cell.angle_beta   90.00
_cell.angle_gamma   90.00
#
_symmetry.space_group_name_H-M   'P 1'
#
loop_
_entity.id
_entity.type
_entity.pdbx_description
1 polymer ?
#
loop_
_entity_poly.entity_id
_entity_poly.type
_entity_poly.pdbx_seq_one_letter_code
_entity_poly.pdbx_strand_id
1 'polypeptide(L)'
;MTAEKAAEIKADLKNDAAKKKAFEALEDKGKAIVALPVVQYRPGELLEVSGTVLKRVLVLSFLYRAEADVRYLRRARAEMLAVAAFPDWHPEHFLDTAEMMDALAIGYDWLYDSLTPDERQTIASAIAEKGLRVAGDAYDHDRYFWSHDNTSNWNTVCNGSVLMASLALAEATENDDSEVTAIYALARSMAEKSFAHLKEGLAHYAPDGAIDEGPTYWHYATAYAIRTISCLESAIYSIRIAPMSVFST
;
A
#
# COMPACT_ATOMS: atom_id res chain seq x y z
N MET A 1 7.39 1.28 -7.07
CA MET A 1 8.81 1.24 -7.53
C MET A 1 8.79 1.29 -9.04
N THR A 2 9.67 1.99 -9.73
CA THR A 2 9.69 1.98 -11.21
C THR A 2 10.63 0.90 -11.73
N ALA A 3 10.49 0.49 -12.99
CA ALA A 3 11.42 -0.46 -13.63
C ALA A 3 12.85 0.09 -13.64
N GLU A 4 12.99 1.39 -13.89
CA GLU A 4 14.25 2.13 -13.81
C GLU A 4 14.87 2.01 -12.41
N LYS A 5 14.08 2.22 -11.35
CA LYS A 5 14.58 2.14 -9.98
C LYS A 5 15.08 0.73 -9.61
N ALA A 6 14.42 -0.31 -10.12
CA ALA A 6 14.88 -1.69 -9.92
C ALA A 6 16.22 -1.95 -10.62
N ALA A 7 16.45 -1.37 -11.81
CA ALA A 7 17.72 -1.46 -12.51
C ALA A 7 18.84 -0.68 -11.80
N GLU A 8 18.54 0.52 -11.28
CA GLU A 8 19.46 1.30 -10.45
C GLU A 8 19.91 0.54 -9.21
N ILE A 9 18.97 -0.10 -8.49
CA ILE A 9 19.28 -0.91 -7.31
C ILE A 9 20.30 -1.99 -7.68
N LYS A 10 20.09 -2.76 -8.75
CA LYS A 10 21.05 -3.78 -9.21
C LYS A 10 22.44 -3.22 -9.50
N ALA A 11 22.53 -2.01 -10.05
CA ALA A 11 23.80 -1.35 -10.33
C ALA A 11 24.50 -0.93 -9.02
N ASP A 12 23.76 -0.35 -8.09
CA ASP A 12 24.25 0.12 -6.79
C ASP A 12 24.83 -1.01 -5.93
N LEU A 13 24.22 -2.20 -5.95
CA LEU A 13 24.69 -3.37 -5.17
C LEU A 13 26.14 -3.79 -5.52
N LYS A 14 26.64 -3.42 -6.70
CA LYS A 14 28.02 -3.72 -7.13
C LYS A 14 29.05 -2.78 -6.50
N ASN A 15 28.64 -1.57 -6.15
CA ASN A 15 29.54 -0.47 -5.79
C ASN A 15 29.38 0.00 -4.35
N ASP A 16 28.34 -0.45 -3.64
CA ASP A 16 28.05 -0.07 -2.26
C ASP A 16 27.88 -1.30 -1.36
N ALA A 17 28.89 -1.54 -0.50
CA ALA A 17 28.91 -2.68 0.40
C ALA A 17 27.79 -2.64 1.45
N ALA A 18 27.34 -1.45 1.88
CA ALA A 18 26.27 -1.33 2.85
C ALA A 18 24.92 -1.68 2.22
N LYS A 19 24.66 -1.19 0.99
CA LYS A 19 23.47 -1.58 0.22
C LYS A 19 23.47 -3.08 -0.09
N LYS A 20 24.63 -3.64 -0.46
CA LYS A 20 24.78 -5.09 -0.67
C LYS A 20 24.41 -5.89 0.58
N LYS A 21 24.94 -5.53 1.74
CA LYS A 21 24.61 -6.20 3.01
C LYS A 21 23.13 -6.09 3.37
N ALA A 22 22.52 -4.92 3.13
CA ALA A 22 21.09 -4.73 3.37
C ALA A 22 20.23 -5.60 2.43
N PHE A 23 20.66 -5.74 1.17
CA PHE A 23 20.01 -6.59 0.18
C PHE A 23 20.12 -8.08 0.53
N GLU A 24 21.30 -8.56 0.91
CA GLU A 24 21.51 -9.95 1.37
C GLU A 24 20.60 -10.28 2.58
N ALA A 25 20.43 -9.33 3.51
CA ALA A 25 19.51 -9.48 4.62
C ALA A 25 18.02 -9.54 4.19
N LEU A 26 17.65 -8.87 3.10
CA LEU A 26 16.31 -9.00 2.50
C LEU A 26 16.16 -10.35 1.81
N GLU A 27 17.16 -10.84 1.08
CA GLU A 27 17.13 -12.18 0.48
C GLU A 27 16.94 -13.28 1.53
N ASP A 28 17.66 -13.21 2.65
CA ASP A 28 17.52 -14.18 3.74
C ASP A 28 16.12 -14.14 4.36
N LYS A 29 15.54 -12.95 4.54
CA LYS A 29 14.14 -12.79 4.96
C LYS A 29 13.18 -13.38 3.91
N GLY A 30 13.41 -13.11 2.62
CA GLY A 30 12.60 -13.63 1.53
C GLY A 30 12.59 -15.16 1.52
N LYS A 31 13.76 -15.80 1.61
CA LYS A 31 13.91 -17.26 1.71
C LYS A 31 13.16 -17.83 2.90
N ALA A 32 13.27 -17.19 4.06
CA ALA A 32 12.54 -17.58 5.26
C ALA A 32 11.01 -17.47 5.06
N ILE A 33 10.53 -16.35 4.50
CA ILE A 33 9.10 -16.13 4.24
C ILE A 33 8.53 -17.18 3.27
N VAL A 34 9.29 -17.55 2.22
CA VAL A 34 8.87 -18.58 1.26
C VAL A 34 8.62 -19.94 1.92
N ALA A 35 9.32 -20.27 3.00
CA ALA A 35 9.13 -21.50 3.75
C ALA A 35 7.95 -21.43 4.76
N LEU A 36 7.45 -20.24 5.08
CA LEU A 36 6.36 -20.06 6.04
C LEU A 36 4.99 -20.29 5.39
N PRO A 37 4.02 -20.83 6.15
CA PRO A 37 2.64 -20.91 5.69
C PRO A 37 2.09 -19.53 5.35
N VAL A 38 1.16 -19.52 4.39
CA VAL A 38 0.34 -18.35 4.05
C VAL A 38 -0.46 -17.93 5.29
N VAL A 39 -0.71 -16.64 5.44
CA VAL A 39 -1.48 -16.13 6.58
C VAL A 39 -2.89 -16.72 6.60
N GLN A 40 -3.46 -16.80 7.80
CA GLN A 40 -4.82 -17.31 8.02
C GLN A 40 -5.68 -16.22 8.65
N TYR A 41 -6.98 -16.26 8.35
CA TYR A 41 -7.95 -15.34 8.94
C TYR A 41 -8.09 -15.61 10.43
N ARG A 42 -8.05 -14.54 11.23
CA ARG A 42 -8.26 -14.56 12.68
C ARG A 42 -9.36 -13.55 13.01
N PRO A 43 -10.62 -14.00 13.24
CA PRO A 43 -11.73 -13.11 13.52
C PRO A 43 -11.43 -12.19 14.71
N GLY A 44 -11.63 -10.87 14.55
CA GLY A 44 -11.45 -9.87 15.61
C GLY A 44 -10.01 -9.56 16.03
N GLU A 45 -9.00 -10.24 15.47
CA GLU A 45 -7.58 -10.05 15.80
C GLU A 45 -6.73 -10.03 14.53
N LEU A 46 -6.86 -8.96 13.72
CA LEU A 46 -6.17 -8.86 12.44
C LEU A 46 -4.95 -7.96 12.43
N LEU A 47 -4.69 -7.09 13.42
CA LEU A 47 -3.54 -6.18 13.39
C LEU A 47 -2.19 -6.89 13.21
N GLU A 48 -1.94 -7.97 13.95
CA GLU A 48 -0.70 -8.76 13.79
C GLU A 48 -0.65 -9.44 12.41
N VAL A 49 -1.81 -9.86 11.91
CA VAL A 49 -1.95 -10.52 10.61
C VAL A 49 -1.67 -9.52 9.49
N SER A 50 -2.31 -8.35 9.49
CA SER A 50 -2.13 -7.30 8.49
C SER A 50 -0.69 -6.79 8.47
N GLY A 51 -0.08 -6.54 9.62
CA GLY A 51 1.34 -6.16 9.69
C GLY A 51 2.30 -7.25 9.23
N THR A 52 1.93 -8.53 9.42
CA THR A 52 2.68 -9.65 8.83
C THR A 52 2.55 -9.67 7.31
N VAL A 53 1.34 -9.47 6.77
CA VAL A 53 1.08 -9.45 5.33
C VAL A 53 1.83 -8.29 4.67
N LEU A 54 1.76 -7.08 5.24
CA LEU A 54 2.47 -5.90 4.75
C LEU A 54 3.98 -6.16 4.65
N LYS A 55 4.60 -6.66 5.73
CA LYS A 55 6.03 -6.99 5.72
C LYS A 55 6.37 -8.05 4.67
N ARG A 56 5.56 -9.10 4.55
CA ARG A 56 5.81 -10.19 3.59
C ARG A 56 5.65 -9.73 2.15
N VAL A 57 4.54 -9.09 1.81
CA VAL A 57 4.28 -8.60 0.45
C VAL A 57 5.33 -7.56 0.05
N LEU A 58 5.69 -6.62 0.93
CA LEU A 58 6.74 -5.63 0.64
C LEU A 58 8.08 -6.29 0.30
N VAL A 59 8.56 -7.23 1.14
CA VAL A 59 9.84 -7.91 0.91
C VAL A 59 9.81 -8.76 -0.35
N LEU A 60 8.76 -9.57 -0.52
CA LEU A 60 8.66 -10.50 -1.65
C LEU A 60 8.50 -9.77 -2.98
N SER A 61 7.65 -8.73 -3.03
CA SER A 61 7.47 -7.91 -4.23
C SER A 61 8.75 -7.14 -4.58
N PHE A 62 9.47 -6.63 -3.58
CA PHE A 62 10.77 -6.01 -3.78
C PHE A 62 11.77 -6.98 -4.41
N LEU A 63 11.97 -8.16 -3.80
CA LEU A 63 12.93 -9.15 -4.28
C LEU A 63 12.56 -9.68 -5.66
N TYR A 64 11.27 -9.93 -5.93
CA TYR A 64 10.83 -10.34 -7.26
C TYR A 64 11.20 -9.29 -8.31
N ARG A 65 10.95 -8.00 -8.05
CA ARG A 65 11.31 -6.96 -9.00
C ARG A 65 12.81 -6.75 -9.14
N ALA A 66 13.54 -6.96 -8.06
CA ALA A 66 14.99 -6.85 -8.04
C ALA A 66 15.70 -8.05 -8.68
N GLU A 67 15.09 -9.23 -8.78
CA GLU A 67 15.82 -10.45 -9.22
C GLU A 67 15.09 -11.25 -10.31
N ALA A 68 13.81 -10.97 -10.53
CA ALA A 68 12.87 -11.76 -11.33
C ALA A 68 12.72 -13.22 -10.85
N ASP A 69 13.02 -13.51 -9.58
CA ASP A 69 12.83 -14.85 -9.01
C ASP A 69 11.33 -15.12 -8.73
N VAL A 70 10.75 -15.99 -9.57
CA VAL A 70 9.34 -16.36 -9.55
C VAL A 70 8.87 -16.98 -8.23
N ARG A 71 9.79 -17.47 -7.38
CA ARG A 71 9.45 -17.98 -6.05
C ARG A 71 8.85 -16.88 -5.18
N TYR A 72 9.42 -15.68 -5.24
CA TYR A 72 8.92 -14.53 -4.48
C TYR A 72 7.58 -14.03 -5.05
N LEU A 73 7.44 -13.96 -6.37
CA LEU A 73 6.16 -13.64 -7.03
C LEU A 73 5.04 -14.59 -6.57
N ARG A 74 5.26 -15.90 -6.72
CA ARG A 74 4.25 -16.92 -6.36
C ARG A 74 3.86 -16.79 -4.89
N ARG A 75 4.84 -16.53 -4.03
CA ARG A 75 4.62 -16.43 -2.59
C ARG A 75 3.93 -15.12 -2.18
N ALA A 76 4.18 -14.01 -2.87
CA ALA A 76 3.47 -12.74 -2.67
C ALA A 76 2.01 -12.85 -3.12
N ARG A 77 1.78 -13.40 -4.32
CA ARG A 77 0.44 -13.72 -4.86
C ARG A 77 -0.39 -14.54 -3.87
N ALA A 78 0.21 -15.57 -3.28
CA ALA A 78 -0.48 -16.42 -2.31
C ALA A 78 -0.96 -15.66 -1.07
N GLU A 79 -0.18 -14.71 -0.54
CA GLU A 79 -0.63 -13.88 0.60
C GLU A 79 -1.76 -12.94 0.17
N MET A 80 -1.56 -12.26 -0.95
CA MET A 80 -2.51 -11.26 -1.44
C MET A 80 -3.88 -11.88 -1.72
N LEU A 81 -3.89 -13.04 -2.39
CA LEU A 81 -5.14 -13.77 -2.68
C LEU A 81 -5.77 -14.36 -1.42
N ALA A 82 -4.97 -14.81 -0.45
CA ALA A 82 -5.50 -15.30 0.81
C ALA A 82 -6.24 -14.20 1.59
N VAL A 83 -5.64 -13.02 1.74
CA VAL A 83 -6.28 -11.90 2.45
C VAL A 83 -7.40 -11.26 1.65
N ALA A 84 -7.32 -11.31 0.30
CA ALA A 84 -8.44 -10.94 -0.56
C ALA A 84 -9.63 -11.88 -0.38
N ALA A 85 -9.42 -13.13 0.04
CA ALA A 85 -10.47 -14.11 0.33
C ALA A 85 -11.01 -14.04 1.77
N PHE A 86 -10.42 -13.25 2.67
CA PHE A 86 -10.98 -13.05 4.01
C PHE A 86 -12.36 -12.40 3.93
N PRO A 87 -13.30 -12.70 4.85
CA PRO A 87 -14.64 -12.11 4.81
C PRO A 87 -14.61 -10.58 4.99
N ASP A 88 -13.70 -10.09 5.82
CA ASP A 88 -13.49 -8.68 6.14
C ASP A 88 -12.03 -8.46 6.62
N TRP A 89 -11.65 -7.19 6.82
CA TRP A 89 -10.36 -6.80 7.40
C TRP A 89 -10.50 -6.12 8.78
N HIS A 90 -11.51 -6.54 9.55
CA HIS A 90 -11.83 -6.05 10.89
C HIS A 90 -12.11 -4.53 10.92
N PRO A 91 -13.22 -4.07 10.31
CA PRO A 91 -13.51 -2.64 10.15
C PRO A 91 -13.65 -1.89 11.49
N GLU A 92 -14.05 -2.58 12.57
CA GLU A 92 -14.18 -2.00 13.92
C GLU A 92 -12.85 -1.46 14.46
N HIS A 93 -11.72 -2.06 14.07
CA HIS A 93 -10.37 -1.56 14.38
C HIS A 93 -9.64 -1.23 13.09
N PHE A 94 -9.90 -0.03 12.56
CA PHE A 94 -9.52 0.33 11.19
C PHE A 94 -8.02 0.29 10.88
N LEU A 95 -7.12 0.29 11.87
CA LEU A 95 -5.69 0.04 11.61
C LEU A 95 -5.47 -1.32 10.92
N ASP A 96 -6.27 -2.33 11.25
CA ASP A 96 -6.20 -3.67 10.65
C ASP A 96 -6.47 -3.57 9.14
N THR A 97 -7.55 -2.86 8.78
CA THR A 97 -7.95 -2.53 7.42
C THR A 97 -6.89 -1.68 6.71
N ALA A 98 -6.34 -0.66 7.37
CA ALA A 98 -5.33 0.25 6.81
C ALA A 98 -4.04 -0.49 6.44
N GLU A 99 -3.51 -1.29 7.37
CA GLU A 99 -2.31 -2.10 7.12
C GLU A 99 -2.53 -3.12 5.99
N MET A 100 -3.73 -3.68 5.87
CA MET A 100 -4.08 -4.62 4.80
C MET A 100 -4.17 -3.91 3.43
N MET A 101 -4.76 -2.71 3.39
CA MET A 101 -4.79 -1.86 2.20
C MET A 101 -3.38 -1.51 1.74
N ASP A 102 -2.49 -1.10 2.65
CA ASP A 102 -1.08 -0.81 2.35
C ASP A 102 -0.39 -2.01 1.69
N ALA A 103 -0.60 -3.20 2.26
CA ALA A 103 0.02 -4.43 1.76
C ALA A 103 -0.44 -4.75 0.33
N LEU A 104 -1.75 -4.74 0.11
CA LEU A 104 -2.32 -5.06 -1.20
C LEU A 104 -2.05 -3.97 -2.23
N ALA A 105 -2.06 -2.68 -1.86
CA ALA A 105 -1.75 -1.58 -2.76
C ALA A 105 -0.32 -1.70 -3.30
N ILE A 106 0.66 -1.95 -2.42
CA ILE A 106 2.06 -2.15 -2.81
C ILE A 106 2.20 -3.39 -3.70
N GLY A 107 1.59 -4.51 -3.31
CA GLY A 107 1.64 -5.74 -4.10
C GLY A 107 0.98 -5.59 -5.47
N TYR A 108 -0.17 -4.90 -5.52
CA TYR A 108 -0.94 -4.69 -6.74
C TYR A 108 -0.16 -3.85 -7.73
N ASP A 109 0.36 -2.69 -7.31
CA ASP A 109 1.20 -1.81 -8.13
C ASP A 109 2.49 -2.53 -8.59
N TRP A 110 3.21 -3.17 -7.66
CA TRP A 110 4.54 -3.69 -7.97
C TRP A 110 4.51 -4.99 -8.78
N LEU A 111 3.43 -5.76 -8.69
CA LEU A 111 3.30 -7.04 -9.38
C LEU A 111 2.31 -6.99 -10.54
N TYR A 112 1.73 -5.82 -10.85
CA TYR A 112 0.62 -5.64 -11.79
C TYR A 112 0.78 -6.44 -13.10
N ASP A 113 1.92 -6.28 -13.77
CA ASP A 113 2.24 -6.94 -15.05
C ASP A 113 2.40 -8.47 -14.94
N SER A 114 2.69 -8.96 -13.74
CA SER A 114 2.88 -10.38 -13.43
C SER A 114 1.65 -11.05 -12.80
N LEU A 115 0.61 -10.26 -12.50
CA LEU A 115 -0.69 -10.77 -12.09
C LEU A 115 -1.51 -11.13 -13.33
N THR A 116 -2.30 -12.20 -13.22
CA THR A 116 -3.31 -12.49 -14.23
C THR A 116 -4.47 -11.48 -14.14
N PRO A 117 -5.28 -11.31 -15.20
CA PRO A 117 -6.46 -10.44 -15.15
C PRO A 117 -7.40 -10.77 -13.98
N ASP A 118 -7.67 -12.05 -13.73
CA ASP A 118 -8.54 -12.50 -12.64
C ASP A 118 -7.96 -12.16 -11.26
N GLU A 119 -6.64 -12.30 -11.09
CA GLU A 119 -5.97 -11.92 -9.83
C GLU A 119 -6.01 -10.42 -9.62
N ARG A 120 -5.79 -9.62 -10.68
CA ARG A 120 -5.94 -8.16 -10.61
C ARG A 120 -7.35 -7.79 -10.18
N GLN A 121 -8.37 -8.34 -10.83
CA GLN A 121 -9.76 -8.07 -10.46
C GLN A 121 -10.05 -8.48 -9.02
N THR A 122 -9.60 -9.66 -8.59
CA THR A 122 -9.82 -10.17 -7.23
C THR A 122 -9.19 -9.25 -6.18
N ILE A 123 -7.95 -8.82 -6.40
CA ILE A 123 -7.23 -7.95 -5.46
C ILE A 123 -7.85 -6.54 -5.47
N ALA A 124 -8.14 -5.98 -6.64
CA ALA A 124 -8.75 -4.66 -6.77
C ALA A 124 -10.12 -4.60 -6.09
N SER A 125 -10.94 -5.63 -6.31
CA SER A 125 -12.24 -5.78 -5.65
C SER A 125 -12.07 -5.87 -4.14
N ALA A 126 -11.11 -6.64 -3.63
CA ALA A 126 -10.89 -6.73 -2.19
C ALA A 126 -10.49 -5.37 -1.58
N ILE A 127 -9.58 -4.62 -2.23
CA ILE A 127 -9.18 -3.26 -1.81
C ILE A 127 -10.40 -2.33 -1.80
N ALA A 128 -11.19 -2.33 -2.87
CA ALA A 128 -12.38 -1.50 -2.99
C ALA A 128 -13.43 -1.84 -1.93
N GLU A 129 -13.74 -3.12 -1.77
CA GLU A 129 -14.85 -3.62 -0.96
C GLU A 129 -14.55 -3.59 0.54
N LYS A 130 -13.36 -4.05 0.95
CA LYS A 130 -13.00 -4.24 2.35
C LYS A 130 -12.23 -3.07 2.93
N GLY A 131 -11.60 -2.28 2.06
CA GLY A 131 -10.84 -1.09 2.44
C GLY A 131 -11.59 0.20 2.14
N LEU A 132 -11.65 0.58 0.86
CA LEU A 132 -12.08 1.90 0.42
C LEU A 132 -13.54 2.20 0.73
N ARG A 133 -14.47 1.23 0.59
CA ARG A 133 -15.86 1.46 0.99
C ARG A 133 -16.02 1.64 2.48
N VAL A 134 -15.26 0.90 3.29
CA VAL A 134 -15.26 1.04 4.75
C VAL A 134 -14.71 2.42 5.14
N ALA A 135 -13.66 2.89 4.45
CA ALA A 135 -13.16 4.26 4.61
C ALA A 135 -14.23 5.30 4.21
N GLY A 136 -14.96 5.07 3.12
CA GLY A 136 -16.08 5.91 2.70
C GLY A 136 -17.13 6.08 3.80
N ASP A 137 -17.56 4.97 4.40
CA ASP A 137 -18.48 4.96 5.55
C ASP A 137 -17.90 5.75 6.75
N ALA A 138 -16.59 5.65 6.98
CA ALA A 138 -15.90 6.41 8.04
C ALA A 138 -15.95 7.92 7.80
N TYR A 139 -15.79 8.35 6.55
CA TYR A 139 -15.84 9.77 6.18
C TYR A 139 -17.27 10.33 6.13
N ASP A 140 -18.26 9.53 5.74
CA ASP A 140 -19.62 10.03 5.51
C ASP A 140 -20.44 10.11 6.81
N HIS A 141 -20.07 9.34 7.83
CA HIS A 141 -20.85 9.20 9.07
C HIS A 141 -20.09 9.58 10.34
N ASP A 142 -18.91 10.20 10.24
CA ASP A 142 -18.03 10.54 11.38
C ASP A 142 -17.79 9.36 12.35
N ARG A 143 -17.84 8.14 11.81
CA ARG A 143 -17.90 6.90 12.61
C ARG A 143 -16.59 6.60 13.33
N TYR A 144 -15.47 7.10 12.80
CA TYR A 144 -14.15 6.82 13.35
C TYR A 144 -13.38 8.11 13.59
N PHE A 145 -12.81 8.24 14.78
CA PHE A 145 -12.07 9.44 15.19
C PHE A 145 -10.83 9.76 14.32
N TRP A 146 -10.38 8.86 13.46
CA TRP A 146 -9.22 9.09 12.58
C TRP A 146 -9.59 9.78 11.26
N SER A 147 -10.87 9.76 10.84
CA SER A 147 -11.30 10.21 9.51
C SER A 147 -11.30 11.73 9.35
N HIS A 148 -11.47 12.50 10.45
CA HIS A 148 -11.51 13.97 10.45
C HIS A 148 -10.81 14.55 11.68
N ASP A 149 -10.22 15.75 11.52
CA ASP A 149 -9.82 16.67 12.59
C ASP A 149 -9.11 16.04 13.81
N ASN A 150 -8.14 15.15 13.55
CA ASN A 150 -7.44 14.40 14.60
C ASN A 150 -5.93 14.35 14.38
N THR A 151 -5.18 14.77 15.40
CA THR A 151 -3.72 14.71 15.46
C THR A 151 -3.29 13.44 16.21
N SER A 152 -3.49 12.27 15.60
CA SER A 152 -2.99 11.00 16.14
C SER A 152 -2.33 10.14 15.07
N ASN A 153 -1.55 9.14 15.49
CA ASN A 153 -0.94 8.16 14.59
C ASN A 153 -1.97 7.50 13.67
N TRP A 154 -3.20 7.28 14.18
CA TRP A 154 -4.28 6.68 13.40
C TRP A 154 -4.65 7.51 12.19
N ASN A 155 -4.67 8.84 12.30
CA ASN A 155 -4.98 9.68 11.14
C ASN A 155 -3.93 9.46 10.03
N THR A 156 -2.64 9.54 10.37
CA THR A 156 -1.54 9.36 9.41
C THR A 156 -1.55 7.97 8.77
N VAL A 157 -1.73 6.93 9.59
CA VAL A 157 -1.74 5.54 9.11
C VAL A 157 -2.96 5.29 8.23
N CYS A 158 -4.17 5.59 8.72
CA CYS A 158 -5.40 5.28 8.02
C CYS A 158 -5.58 6.10 6.73
N ASN A 159 -5.46 7.43 6.79
CA ASN A 159 -5.58 8.27 5.59
C ASN A 159 -4.44 7.99 4.60
N GLY A 160 -3.22 7.75 5.11
CA GLY A 160 -2.08 7.39 4.25
C GLY A 160 -2.31 6.10 3.47
N SER A 161 -2.87 5.08 4.12
CA SER A 161 -3.19 3.80 3.47
C SER A 161 -4.38 3.87 2.52
N VAL A 162 -5.43 4.61 2.86
CA VAL A 162 -6.55 4.88 1.95
C VAL A 162 -6.05 5.56 0.68
N LEU A 163 -5.16 6.56 0.82
CA LEU A 163 -4.60 7.28 -0.30
C LEU A 163 -3.73 6.39 -1.19
N MET A 164 -2.83 5.59 -0.60
CA MET A 164 -1.98 4.65 -1.35
C MET A 164 -2.81 3.62 -2.11
N ALA A 165 -3.82 3.03 -1.47
CA ALA A 165 -4.73 2.07 -2.11
C ALA A 165 -5.52 2.71 -3.25
N SER A 166 -6.02 3.92 -3.04
CA SER A 166 -6.76 4.67 -4.06
C SER A 166 -5.90 4.96 -5.29
N LEU A 167 -4.65 5.36 -5.09
CA LEU A 167 -3.71 5.61 -6.19
C LEU A 167 -3.36 4.33 -6.96
N ALA A 168 -3.15 3.22 -6.26
CA ALA A 168 -2.87 1.93 -6.90
C ALA A 168 -4.02 1.43 -7.79
N LEU A 169 -5.27 1.76 -7.45
CA LEU A 169 -6.45 1.42 -8.27
C LEU A 169 -6.73 2.43 -9.39
N ALA A 170 -6.23 3.67 -9.27
CA ALA A 170 -6.44 4.70 -10.28
C ALA A 170 -5.74 4.40 -11.62
N GLU A 171 -4.71 3.54 -11.63
CA GLU A 171 -3.99 3.16 -12.86
C GLU A 171 -4.64 1.99 -13.62
N ALA A 172 -5.70 1.36 -13.09
CA ALA A 172 -6.27 0.11 -13.62
C ALA A 172 -7.29 0.27 -14.78
N THR A 173 -7.26 1.38 -15.53
CA THR A 173 -8.29 1.68 -16.54
C THR A 173 -7.90 1.20 -17.94
N GLU A 174 -8.05 -0.09 -18.23
CA GLU A 174 -7.95 -0.59 -19.62
C GLU A 174 -9.27 -1.15 -20.18
N ASN A 175 -10.35 -1.29 -19.39
CA ASN A 175 -11.58 -1.95 -19.84
C ASN A 175 -12.85 -1.14 -19.51
N ASP A 176 -13.80 -1.12 -20.45
CA ASP A 176 -15.16 -0.55 -20.35
C ASP A 176 -16.10 -1.37 -19.42
N ASP A 177 -15.54 -2.10 -18.44
CA ASP A 177 -16.32 -2.85 -17.47
C ASP A 177 -16.95 -1.90 -16.43
N SER A 178 -18.25 -2.05 -16.21
CA SER A 178 -19.01 -1.27 -15.23
C SER A 178 -18.48 -1.42 -13.79
N GLU A 179 -17.96 -2.60 -13.43
CA GLU A 179 -17.39 -2.84 -12.10
C GLU A 179 -16.06 -2.10 -11.92
N VAL A 180 -15.18 -2.17 -12.92
CA VAL A 180 -13.91 -1.43 -12.96
C VAL A 180 -14.15 0.07 -12.89
N THR A 181 -15.16 0.56 -13.61
CA THR A 181 -15.55 1.98 -13.58
C THR A 181 -16.01 2.41 -12.19
N ALA A 182 -16.80 1.58 -11.49
CA ALA A 182 -17.24 1.86 -10.13
C ALA A 182 -16.09 1.87 -9.12
N ILE A 183 -15.17 0.90 -9.23
CA ILE A 183 -13.96 0.85 -8.40
C ILE A 183 -13.11 2.11 -8.61
N TYR A 184 -12.93 2.55 -9.85
CA TYR A 184 -12.18 3.76 -10.16
C TYR A 184 -12.83 5.03 -9.58
N ALA A 185 -14.15 5.16 -9.71
CA ALA A 185 -14.88 6.29 -9.13
C ALA A 185 -14.75 6.34 -7.59
N LEU A 186 -14.87 5.17 -6.94
CA LEU A 186 -14.64 5.04 -5.50
C LEU A 186 -13.21 5.42 -5.11
N ALA A 187 -12.21 4.87 -5.81
CA ALA A 187 -10.80 5.17 -5.57
C ALA A 187 -10.51 6.66 -5.72
N ARG A 188 -11.01 7.31 -6.77
CA ARG A 188 -10.87 8.76 -6.94
C ARG A 188 -11.46 9.54 -5.76
N SER A 189 -12.69 9.23 -5.36
CA SER A 189 -13.34 9.91 -4.24
C SER A 189 -12.57 9.71 -2.93
N MET A 190 -12.05 8.50 -2.68
CA MET A 190 -11.27 8.20 -1.48
C MET A 190 -9.89 8.85 -1.50
N ALA A 191 -9.23 8.97 -2.66
CA ALA A 191 -7.99 9.73 -2.78
C ALA A 191 -8.19 11.20 -2.41
N GLU A 192 -9.26 11.84 -2.90
CA GLU A 192 -9.59 13.23 -2.58
C GLU A 192 -9.86 13.42 -1.08
N LYS A 193 -10.71 12.57 -0.48
CA LYS A 193 -11.05 12.64 0.96
C LYS A 193 -9.83 12.38 1.86
N SER A 194 -9.09 11.30 1.61
CA SER A 194 -7.93 10.93 2.42
C SER A 194 -6.80 11.95 2.31
N PHE A 195 -6.53 12.48 1.12
CA PHE A 195 -5.53 13.54 0.94
C PHE A 195 -5.92 14.81 1.69
N ALA A 196 -7.19 15.19 1.67
CA ALA A 196 -7.69 16.37 2.38
C ALA A 196 -7.49 16.26 3.90
N HIS A 197 -7.60 15.04 4.45
CA HIS A 197 -7.52 14.75 5.89
C HIS A 197 -6.17 14.21 6.39
N LEU A 198 -5.20 14.00 5.51
CA LEU A 198 -3.87 13.52 5.87
C LEU A 198 -3.01 14.61 6.55
N LYS A 199 -3.24 15.88 6.18
CA LYS A 199 -2.47 17.03 6.69
C LYS A 199 -2.65 17.21 8.21
N GLU A 200 -3.80 16.82 8.75
CA GLU A 200 -4.16 16.90 10.16
C GLU A 200 -3.27 15.96 10.98
N GLY A 201 -3.09 14.71 10.54
CA GLY A 201 -2.15 13.78 11.17
C GLY A 201 -0.69 14.23 11.01
N LEU A 202 -0.32 14.75 9.84
CA LEU A 202 1.04 15.27 9.61
C LEU A 202 1.35 16.52 10.45
N ALA A 203 0.33 17.31 10.83
CA ALA A 203 0.51 18.46 11.71
C ALA A 203 0.99 18.04 13.12
N HIS A 204 0.77 16.79 13.52
CA HIS A 204 1.25 16.26 14.81
C HIS A 204 2.78 16.28 14.93
N TYR A 205 3.52 16.27 13.81
CA TYR A 205 4.98 16.38 13.82
C TYR A 205 5.47 17.82 14.06
N ALA A 206 4.59 18.81 14.04
CA ALA A 206 5.02 20.19 14.20
C ALA A 206 5.21 20.57 15.68
N PRO A 207 6.17 21.45 15.99
CA PRO A 207 7.12 22.08 15.08
C PRO A 207 8.47 21.34 14.95
N ASP A 208 8.78 20.40 15.84
CA ASP A 208 10.13 19.86 16.06
C ASP A 208 10.34 18.44 15.51
N GLY A 209 9.27 17.83 14.98
CA GLY A 209 9.27 16.48 14.43
C GLY A 209 8.87 15.41 15.43
N ALA A 210 8.61 15.74 16.70
CA ALA A 210 8.12 14.76 17.69
C ALA A 210 6.60 14.57 17.56
N ILE A 211 6.08 13.46 18.11
CA ILE A 211 4.63 13.29 18.35
C ILE A 211 4.41 12.97 19.83
N ASP A 212 3.31 13.44 20.41
CA ASP A 212 3.05 13.36 21.85
C ASP A 212 2.71 11.94 22.33
N GLU A 213 2.41 11.04 21.40
CA GLU A 213 2.19 9.60 21.66
C GLU A 213 3.47 8.83 21.99
N GLY A 214 4.63 9.47 21.84
CA GLY A 214 5.92 8.92 22.20
C GLY A 214 6.61 8.14 21.06
N PRO A 215 7.84 7.66 21.31
CA PRO A 215 8.76 7.19 20.27
C PRO A 215 8.27 5.96 19.51
N THR A 216 7.48 5.08 20.15
CA THR A 216 6.94 3.89 19.50
C THR A 216 5.91 4.25 18.42
N TYR A 217 4.94 5.10 18.77
CA TYR A 217 3.94 5.56 17.82
C TYR A 217 4.53 6.53 16.80
N TRP A 218 5.56 7.29 17.18
CA TRP A 218 6.35 8.09 16.24
C TRP A 218 6.93 7.21 15.14
N HIS A 219 7.63 6.13 15.52
CA HIS A 219 8.23 5.21 14.55
C HIS A 219 7.18 4.56 13.65
N TYR A 220 6.06 4.14 14.25
CA TYR A 220 4.95 3.53 13.53
C TYR A 220 4.35 4.52 12.51
N ALA A 221 3.85 5.68 12.94
CA ALA A 221 3.25 6.69 12.06
C ALA A 221 4.21 7.16 10.97
N THR A 222 5.50 7.37 11.31
CA THR A 222 6.51 7.86 10.38
C THR A 222 6.73 6.88 9.23
N ALA A 223 6.69 5.57 9.51
CA ALA A 223 6.85 4.56 8.47
C ALA A 223 5.74 4.63 7.41
N TYR A 224 4.50 4.94 7.80
CA TYR A 224 3.37 5.10 6.87
C TYR A 224 3.46 6.45 6.15
N ALA A 225 3.73 7.55 6.88
CA ALA A 225 3.91 8.87 6.30
C ALA A 225 4.95 8.86 5.16
N ILE A 226 6.13 8.24 5.39
CA ILE A 226 7.18 8.15 4.38
C ILE A 226 6.71 7.37 3.15
N ARG A 227 6.01 6.24 3.33
CA ARG A 227 5.47 5.45 2.21
C ARG A 227 4.45 6.26 1.41
N THR A 228 3.51 6.93 2.08
CA THR A 228 2.49 7.76 1.44
C THR A 228 3.12 8.92 0.67
N ILE A 229 4.08 9.65 1.27
CA ILE A 229 4.80 10.74 0.59
C ILE A 229 5.57 10.22 -0.62
N SER A 230 6.29 9.11 -0.47
CA SER A 230 7.02 8.48 -1.60
C SER A 230 6.08 8.04 -2.72
N CYS A 231 4.89 7.54 -2.38
CA CYS A 231 3.85 7.18 -3.34
C CYS A 231 3.33 8.41 -4.09
N LEU A 232 3.01 9.49 -3.38
CA LEU A 232 2.57 10.75 -3.97
C LEU A 232 3.61 11.38 -4.89
N GLU A 233 4.87 11.43 -4.44
CA GLU A 233 5.98 11.90 -5.27
C GLU A 233 6.07 11.08 -6.55
N SER A 234 6.08 9.74 -6.44
CA SER A 234 6.12 8.87 -7.61
C SER A 234 4.95 9.13 -8.57
N ALA A 235 3.71 9.17 -8.07
CA ALA A 235 2.53 9.38 -8.91
C ALA A 235 2.54 10.75 -9.62
N ILE A 236 2.91 11.82 -8.91
CA ILE A 236 2.95 13.19 -9.45
C ILE A 236 4.11 13.36 -10.44
N TYR A 237 5.27 12.78 -10.16
CA TYR A 237 6.41 12.85 -11.07
C TYR A 237 6.18 11.99 -12.32
N SER A 238 5.51 10.83 -12.22
CA SER A 238 5.06 10.05 -13.39
C SER A 238 4.15 10.88 -14.31
N ILE A 239 3.21 11.66 -13.74
CA ILE A 239 2.32 12.55 -14.52
C ILE A 239 3.09 13.65 -15.25
N ARG A 240 4.19 14.17 -14.66
CA ARG A 240 5.01 15.21 -15.30
C ARG A 240 5.90 14.70 -16.44
N ILE A 241 6.08 13.38 -16.59
CA ILE A 241 6.93 12.76 -17.61
C ILE A 241 6.11 12.22 -18.79
N ALA A 242 4.78 12.13 -18.67
CA ALA A 242 3.92 11.89 -19.83
C ALA A 242 4.06 13.06 -20.82
N PRO A 243 4.48 12.85 -22.08
CA PRO A 243 4.58 13.93 -23.04
C PRO A 243 3.18 14.52 -23.27
N MET A 244 3.03 15.82 -23.00
CA MET A 244 1.91 16.61 -23.54
C MET A 244 2.05 16.63 -25.06
N SER A 245 1.50 15.62 -25.74
CA SER A 245 1.44 15.56 -27.19
C SER A 245 0.04 15.25 -27.69
N VAL A 246 -0.97 15.99 -27.25
CA VAL A 246 -2.23 16.11 -27.99
C VAL A 246 -2.85 17.49 -27.75
N PHE A 247 -2.21 18.54 -28.27
CA PHE A 247 -2.89 19.74 -28.79
C PHE A 247 -1.94 20.42 -29.78
N SER A 248 -1.92 19.93 -31.01
CA SER A 248 -1.58 20.76 -32.17
C SER A 248 -2.84 20.88 -33.01
N THR A 249 -3.38 22.09 -33.07
CA THR A 249 -4.31 22.55 -34.11
C THR A 249 -3.67 22.46 -35.49
#